data_AF-A0A084SEA6-F1
#
_entry.id   AF-A0A084SEA6-F1
#
_cell.length_a   1.000
_cell.length_b   1.000
_cell.length_c   1.000
_cell.angle_alpha   90.00
_cell.angle_beta   90.00
_cell.angle_gamma   90.00
#
_symmetry.space_group_name_H-M   'P 1'
#
loop_
_entity.id
_entity.type
_entity.pdbx_description
1 polymer ?
#
loop_
_entity_poly.entity_id
_entity_poly.type
_entity_poly.pdbx_seq_one_letter_code
_entity_poly.pdbx_strand_id
1 'polypeptide(L)'
;MAIDIRRLLQEDDRSDFRSGNVDLDRFFQRYAGQNQFRHHIGTTYVALENGTIAGFVTVTPSEITVAELPVPRRRKLPQYPLPVLRLARLAVDERARGRGIGSTLLRAVFVLAHRMADEFGCLGVVVDAKPEAVPFYEKLGFIDLEARAGHLGDRPEPRPMFLELGAIPKPSAS
;
A
#
# COMPACT_ATOMS: atom_id res chain seq x y z
N MET A 1 -17.00 3.46 -16.29
CA MET A 1 -17.33 2.32 -15.42
C MET A 1 -16.99 2.73 -14.00
N ALA A 2 -17.91 2.59 -13.06
CA ALA A 2 -17.67 2.99 -11.67
C ALA A 2 -16.87 1.89 -10.95
N ILE A 3 -15.76 2.27 -10.33
CA ILE A 3 -14.97 1.39 -9.48
C ILE A 3 -15.41 1.67 -8.05
N ASP A 4 -15.96 0.67 -7.37
CA ASP A 4 -16.28 0.76 -5.95
C ASP A 4 -15.06 0.33 -5.14
N ILE A 5 -14.70 1.11 -4.11
CA ILE A 5 -13.63 0.75 -3.17
C ILE A 5 -14.24 0.55 -1.80
N ARG A 6 -14.10 -0.66 -1.27
CA ARG A 6 -14.54 -0.99 0.09
C ARG A 6 -13.59 -1.94 0.79
N ARG A 7 -13.77 -2.11 2.11
CA ARG A 7 -13.08 -3.16 2.85
C ARG A 7 -13.47 -4.53 2.30
N LEU A 8 -12.51 -5.46 2.35
CA LEU A 8 -12.76 -6.86 2.10
C LEU A 8 -13.85 -7.36 3.07
N LEU A 9 -14.82 -8.10 2.56
CA LEU A 9 -15.88 -8.75 3.31
C LEU A 9 -15.60 -10.25 3.43
N GLN A 10 -16.27 -10.93 4.35
CA GLN A 10 -15.98 -12.35 4.64
C GLN A 10 -16.48 -13.26 3.51
N GLU A 11 -17.57 -12.85 2.86
CA GLU A 11 -18.26 -13.49 1.75
C GLU A 11 -17.63 -13.21 0.38
N ASP A 12 -16.63 -12.32 0.30
CA ASP A 12 -15.97 -12.00 -0.96
C ASP A 12 -15.24 -13.22 -1.54
N ASP A 13 -15.61 -13.60 -2.76
CA ASP A 13 -14.89 -14.62 -3.51
C ASP A 13 -13.59 -14.05 -4.07
N ARG A 14 -12.48 -14.64 -3.63
CA ARG A 14 -11.11 -14.26 -3.99
C ARG A 14 -10.42 -15.33 -4.83
N SER A 15 -11.07 -16.48 -5.04
CA SER A 15 -10.45 -17.69 -5.56
C SER A 15 -9.93 -17.55 -7.00
N ASP A 16 -10.63 -16.75 -7.80
CA ASP A 16 -10.32 -16.51 -9.22
C ASP A 16 -9.38 -15.33 -9.48
N PHE A 17 -8.99 -14.58 -8.44
CA PHE A 17 -8.11 -13.42 -8.62
C PHE A 17 -6.73 -13.83 -9.16
N ARG A 18 -6.30 -13.21 -10.26
CA ARG A 18 -4.98 -13.44 -10.87
C ARG A 18 -4.37 -12.11 -11.23
N SER A 19 -3.27 -11.74 -10.56
CA SER A 19 -2.50 -10.53 -10.83
C SER A 19 -1.22 -10.77 -11.60
N GLY A 20 -0.99 -12.00 -12.08
CA GLY A 20 0.26 -12.41 -12.72
C GLY A 20 1.45 -12.55 -11.75
N ASN A 21 1.22 -12.35 -10.44
CA ASN A 21 2.23 -12.56 -9.41
C ASN A 21 1.73 -13.59 -8.38
N VAL A 22 2.33 -14.79 -8.44
CA VAL A 22 1.88 -15.95 -7.64
C VAL A 22 1.90 -15.67 -6.13
N ASP A 23 2.85 -14.88 -5.63
CA ASP A 23 2.93 -14.55 -4.21
C ASP A 23 1.79 -13.61 -3.75
N LEU A 24 1.45 -12.62 -4.57
CA LEU A 24 0.32 -11.72 -4.32
C LEU A 24 -1.03 -12.45 -4.46
N ASP A 25 -1.15 -13.32 -5.47
CA ASP A 25 -2.36 -14.11 -5.71
C ASP A 25 -2.61 -15.08 -4.56
N ARG A 26 -1.58 -15.84 -4.16
CA ARG A 26 -1.65 -16.75 -3.02
C ARG A 26 -1.99 -16.01 -1.74
N PHE A 27 -1.37 -14.84 -1.51
CA PHE A 27 -1.70 -14.01 -0.36
C PHE A 27 -3.17 -13.63 -0.34
N PHE A 28 -3.68 -13.09 -1.44
CA PHE A 28 -5.03 -12.57 -1.46
C PHE A 28 -6.07 -13.68 -1.30
N GLN A 29 -5.88 -14.79 -2.00
CA GLN A 29 -6.76 -15.96 -1.93
C GLN A 29 -6.77 -16.58 -0.53
N ARG A 30 -5.59 -16.80 0.07
CA ARG A 30 -5.47 -17.63 1.29
C ARG A 30 -5.33 -16.84 2.58
N TYR A 31 -4.61 -15.73 2.59
CA TYR A 31 -4.16 -15.07 3.81
C TYR A 31 -4.84 -13.73 4.09
N ALA A 32 -5.25 -12.96 3.07
CA ALA A 32 -5.84 -11.62 3.28
C ALA A 32 -7.04 -11.64 4.23
N GLY A 33 -7.97 -12.58 4.05
CA GLY A 33 -9.12 -12.75 4.94
C GLY A 33 -8.71 -13.16 6.36
N GLN A 34 -7.77 -14.10 6.51
CA GLN A 34 -7.28 -14.52 7.84
C GLN A 34 -6.61 -13.35 8.58
N ASN A 35 -5.76 -12.60 7.87
CA ASN A 35 -5.05 -11.47 8.43
C ASN A 35 -5.99 -10.36 8.90
N GLN A 36 -7.09 -10.12 8.17
CA GLN A 36 -8.07 -9.10 8.53
C GLN A 36 -9.04 -9.55 9.62
N PHE A 37 -9.65 -10.72 9.45
CA PHE A 37 -10.81 -11.14 10.27
C PHE A 37 -10.42 -11.96 11.50
N ARG A 38 -9.25 -12.61 11.49
CA ARG A 38 -8.82 -13.50 12.58
C ARG A 38 -7.63 -12.95 13.37
N HIS A 39 -6.63 -12.44 12.67
CA HIS A 39 -5.36 -12.03 13.30
C HIS A 39 -5.25 -10.52 13.53
N HIS A 40 -6.06 -9.72 12.83
CA HIS A 40 -6.03 -8.25 12.91
C HIS A 40 -4.65 -7.63 12.62
N ILE A 41 -3.88 -8.27 11.74
CA ILE A 41 -2.52 -7.86 11.35
C ILE A 41 -2.48 -7.15 9.99
N GLY A 42 -3.63 -6.85 9.41
CA GLY A 42 -3.73 -6.01 8.22
C GLY A 42 -5.15 -5.84 7.72
N THR A 43 -5.42 -4.68 7.15
CA THR A 43 -6.74 -4.35 6.60
C THR A 43 -6.64 -4.32 5.09
N THR A 44 -7.48 -5.11 4.42
CA THR A 44 -7.53 -5.22 2.96
C THR A 44 -8.73 -4.47 2.43
N TYR A 45 -8.49 -3.63 1.42
CA TYR A 45 -9.50 -2.97 0.62
C TYR A 45 -9.50 -3.57 -0.78
N VAL A 46 -10.68 -3.72 -1.36
CA VAL A 46 -10.88 -4.29 -2.69
C VAL A 46 -11.47 -3.23 -3.62
N ALA A 47 -11.06 -3.28 -4.88
CA ALA A 47 -11.69 -2.54 -5.96
C ALA A 47 -12.65 -3.48 -6.68
N LEU A 48 -13.92 -3.13 -6.73
CA LEU A 48 -14.93 -3.88 -7.46
C LEU A 48 -15.27 -3.18 -8.77
N GLU A 49 -15.29 -3.96 -9.84
CA GLU A 49 -15.83 -3.58 -11.14
C GLU A 49 -16.98 -4.54 -11.44
N ASN A 50 -18.21 -4.02 -11.53
CA ASN A 50 -19.43 -4.82 -11.74
C ASN A 50 -19.59 -6.00 -10.76
N GLY A 51 -19.27 -5.77 -9.48
CA GLY A 51 -19.36 -6.80 -8.42
C GLY A 51 -18.22 -7.81 -8.41
N THR A 52 -17.28 -7.73 -9.36
CA THR A 52 -16.09 -8.60 -9.40
C THR A 52 -14.88 -7.86 -8.85
N ILE A 53 -14.07 -8.54 -8.03
CA ILE A 53 -12.84 -7.95 -7.50
C ILE A 53 -11.82 -7.80 -8.63
N ALA A 54 -11.52 -6.55 -9.00
CA ALA A 54 -10.57 -6.16 -10.03
C ALA A 54 -9.17 -5.83 -9.47
N GLY A 55 -9.05 -5.69 -8.16
CA GLY A 55 -7.78 -5.38 -7.48
C GLY A 55 -7.94 -5.32 -5.98
N PHE A 56 -6.83 -5.35 -5.26
CA PHE A 56 -6.82 -5.19 -3.81
C PHE A 56 -5.59 -4.43 -3.33
N VAL A 57 -5.71 -3.82 -2.17
CA VAL A 57 -4.60 -3.25 -1.40
C VAL A 57 -4.72 -3.66 0.06
N THR A 58 -3.61 -4.04 0.68
CA THR A 58 -3.54 -4.31 2.12
C THR A 58 -2.66 -3.26 2.78
N VAL A 59 -3.16 -2.64 3.84
CA VAL A 59 -2.44 -1.67 4.65
C VAL A 59 -2.24 -2.15 6.08
N THR A 60 -1.13 -1.71 6.69
CA THR A 60 -0.80 -1.96 8.10
C THR A 60 -0.21 -0.70 8.72
N PRO A 61 -0.41 -0.44 10.02
CA PRO A 61 0.43 0.53 10.73
C PRO A 61 1.88 0.03 10.72
N SER A 62 2.84 0.95 10.68
CA SER A 62 4.28 0.66 10.74
C SER A 62 5.03 1.89 11.25
N GLU A 63 6.33 1.77 11.41
CA GLU A 63 7.22 2.85 11.79
C GLU A 63 8.45 2.85 10.90
N ILE A 64 9.06 4.02 10.74
CA ILE A 64 10.39 4.21 10.15
C ILE A 64 11.23 5.09 11.06
N THR A 65 12.54 4.97 10.98
CA THR A 65 13.47 5.87 11.65
C THR A 65 13.88 7.02 10.74
N VAL A 66 14.27 8.16 11.34
CA VAL A 66 14.77 9.31 10.58
C VAL A 66 15.98 8.96 9.70
N ALA A 67 16.79 7.99 10.11
CA ALA A 67 17.93 7.53 9.32
C ALA A 67 17.50 6.91 7.97
N GLU A 68 16.27 6.42 7.84
CA GLU A 68 15.77 5.83 6.59
C GLU A 68 15.34 6.91 5.59
N LEU A 69 15.03 8.12 6.06
CA LEU A 69 14.61 9.22 5.21
C LEU A 69 15.80 9.87 4.49
N PRO A 70 15.59 10.44 3.29
CA PRO A 70 16.61 11.23 2.60
C PRO A 70 17.15 12.39 3.45
N VAL A 71 18.46 12.65 3.38
CA VAL A 71 19.16 13.69 4.19
C VAL A 71 18.41 15.02 4.33
N PRO A 72 17.84 15.64 3.26
CA PRO A 72 17.13 16.92 3.38
C PRO A 72 15.91 16.87 4.32
N ARG A 73 15.30 15.70 4.49
CA ARG A 73 14.10 15.49 5.30
C ARG A 73 14.41 15.18 6.77
N ARG A 74 15.64 14.78 7.08
CA ARG A 74 16.05 14.38 8.44
C ARG A 74 16.05 15.54 9.45
N ARG A 75 16.49 16.72 9.01
CA ARG A 75 16.82 17.85 9.91
C ARG A 75 15.62 18.43 10.68
N LYS A 76 14.40 18.10 10.30
CA LYS A 76 13.16 18.63 10.89
C LYS A 76 12.42 17.62 11.77
N LEU A 77 12.93 16.40 11.89
CA LEU A 77 12.22 15.29 12.51
C LEU A 77 12.97 14.75 13.74
N PRO A 78 12.25 14.26 14.75
CA PRO A 78 12.85 13.73 15.97
C PRO A 78 13.45 12.34 15.73
N GLN A 79 14.51 11.99 16.47
CA GLN A 79 15.27 10.73 16.27
C GLN A 79 14.60 9.47 16.84
N TYR A 80 13.29 9.49 17.10
CA TYR A 80 12.52 8.32 17.53
C TYR A 80 11.71 7.72 16.35
N PRO A 81 11.17 6.51 16.48
CA PRO A 81 10.36 5.89 15.43
C PRO A 81 9.16 6.76 15.03
N LEU A 82 9.01 6.99 13.73
CA LEU A 82 7.98 7.85 13.15
C LEU A 82 6.85 6.98 12.60
N PRO A 83 5.59 7.24 12.97
CA PRO A 83 4.47 6.43 12.51
C PRO A 83 4.23 6.62 11.02
N VAL A 84 4.00 5.53 10.29
CA VAL A 84 3.66 5.55 8.86
C VAL A 84 2.58 4.52 8.56
N LEU A 85 1.84 4.75 7.46
CA LEU A 85 0.97 3.74 6.90
C LEU A 85 1.75 2.90 5.88
N ARG A 86 1.92 1.61 6.14
CA ARG A 86 2.56 0.71 5.18
C ARG A 86 1.54 0.17 4.20
N LEU A 87 1.79 0.39 2.91
CA LEU A 87 1.17 -0.34 1.82
C LEU A 87 1.89 -1.68 1.69
N ALA A 88 1.36 -2.68 2.40
CA ALA A 88 2.01 -3.99 2.49
C ALA A 88 1.92 -4.75 1.17
N ARG A 89 0.76 -4.66 0.49
CA ARG A 89 0.50 -5.36 -0.78
C ARG A 89 -0.45 -4.55 -1.64
N LEU A 90 -0.21 -4.53 -2.95
CA LEU A 90 -1.09 -3.97 -3.97
C LEU A 90 -1.04 -4.88 -5.18
N ALA A 91 -2.20 -5.25 -5.71
CA ALA A 91 -2.29 -5.99 -6.95
C ALA A 91 -3.56 -5.62 -7.72
N VAL A 92 -3.47 -5.72 -9.05
CA VAL A 92 -4.59 -5.54 -9.97
C VAL A 92 -4.73 -6.83 -10.76
N ASP A 93 -5.96 -7.31 -10.91
CA ASP A 93 -6.24 -8.49 -11.71
C ASP A 93 -5.81 -8.26 -13.16
N GLU A 94 -5.25 -9.27 -13.81
CA GLU A 94 -4.75 -9.20 -15.19
C GLU A 94 -5.84 -8.76 -16.16
N ARG A 95 -7.09 -9.15 -15.92
CA ARG A 95 -8.26 -8.78 -16.73
C ARG A 95 -8.59 -7.28 -16.63
N ALA A 96 -8.13 -6.60 -15.59
CA ALA A 96 -8.44 -5.20 -15.27
C ALA A 96 -7.22 -4.26 -15.32
N ARG A 97 -6.04 -4.75 -15.74
CA ARG A 97 -4.83 -3.93 -15.91
C ARG A 97 -5.04 -2.79 -16.93
N GLY A 98 -4.32 -1.70 -16.75
CA GLY A 98 -4.38 -0.53 -17.63
C GLY A 98 -5.64 0.35 -17.45
N ARG A 99 -6.59 -0.04 -16.59
CA ARG A 99 -7.85 0.70 -16.36
C ARG A 99 -7.81 1.68 -15.18
N GLY A 100 -6.62 1.93 -14.62
CA GLY A 100 -6.45 2.84 -13.49
C GLY A 100 -6.80 2.27 -12.10
N ILE A 101 -7.16 0.98 -11.99
CA ILE A 101 -7.54 0.34 -10.71
C ILE A 101 -6.49 0.55 -9.61
N GLY A 102 -5.21 0.33 -9.92
CA GLY A 102 -4.11 0.48 -8.95
C GLY A 102 -4.01 1.91 -8.42
N SER A 103 -4.19 2.91 -9.29
CA SER A 103 -4.20 4.32 -8.89
C SER A 103 -5.42 4.65 -8.02
N THR A 104 -6.59 4.08 -8.32
CA THR A 104 -7.80 4.26 -7.50
C THR A 104 -7.64 3.65 -6.11
N LEU A 105 -7.07 2.43 -6.01
CA LEU A 105 -6.73 1.80 -4.74
C LEU A 105 -5.74 2.65 -3.94
N LEU A 106 -4.73 3.23 -4.59
CA LEU A 106 -3.78 4.12 -3.92
C LEU A 106 -4.43 5.41 -3.41
N ARG A 107 -5.37 5.99 -4.15
CA ARG A 107 -6.15 7.14 -3.64
C ARG A 107 -6.92 6.77 -2.37
N ALA A 108 -7.44 5.55 -2.27
CA ALA A 108 -8.05 5.08 -1.03
C ALA A 108 -7.03 4.96 0.10
N VAL A 109 -5.83 4.45 -0.15
CA VAL A 109 -4.72 4.42 0.83
C VAL A 109 -4.36 5.82 1.32
N PHE A 110 -4.37 6.82 0.44
CA PHE A 110 -4.11 8.21 0.79
C PHE A 110 -5.15 8.81 1.73
N VAL A 111 -6.44 8.48 1.53
CA VAL A 111 -7.49 8.85 2.48
C VAL A 111 -7.26 8.19 3.83
N LEU A 112 -6.84 6.92 3.85
CA LEU A 112 -6.51 6.21 5.10
C LEU A 112 -5.29 6.81 5.81
N ALA A 113 -4.28 7.27 5.06
CA ALA A 113 -3.11 7.93 5.63
C ALA A 113 -3.48 9.23 6.34
N HIS A 114 -4.36 10.04 5.75
CA HIS A 114 -4.89 11.26 6.39
C HIS A 114 -5.73 10.93 7.63
N ARG A 115 -6.61 9.93 7.56
CA ARG A 115 -7.36 9.48 8.75
C ARG A 115 -6.44 9.01 9.88
N MET A 116 -5.42 8.22 9.55
CA MET A 116 -4.42 7.79 10.54
C MET A 116 -3.65 8.99 11.11
N ALA A 117 -3.34 10.00 10.29
CA ALA A 117 -2.68 11.22 10.75
C ALA A 117 -3.53 11.97 11.78
N ASP A 118 -4.84 12.09 11.53
CA ASP A 118 -5.78 12.79 12.40
C ASP A 118 -6.06 12.02 13.71
N GLU A 119 -6.07 10.68 13.67
CA GLU A 119 -6.41 9.84 14.84
C GLU A 119 -5.20 9.44 15.69
N PHE A 120 -4.05 9.11 15.08
CA PHE A 120 -2.92 8.47 15.75
C PHE A 120 -1.54 9.04 15.37
N GLY A 121 -1.50 9.99 14.43
CA GLY A 121 -0.28 10.46 13.80
C GLY A 121 0.19 9.57 12.64
N CYS A 122 0.70 10.20 11.59
CA CYS A 122 1.21 9.53 10.39
C CYS A 122 2.11 10.49 9.62
N LEU A 123 3.35 10.10 9.35
CA LEU A 123 4.29 10.89 8.56
C LEU A 123 4.04 10.74 7.04
N GLY A 124 3.43 9.62 6.63
CA GLY A 124 3.19 9.31 5.23
C GLY A 124 3.00 7.82 4.98
N VAL A 125 3.14 7.44 3.71
CA VAL A 125 2.95 6.08 3.23
C VAL A 125 4.28 5.45 2.85
N VAL A 126 4.54 4.22 3.27
CA VAL A 126 5.72 3.44 2.86
C VAL A 126 5.31 2.22 2.04
N VAL A 127 6.15 1.82 1.09
CA VAL A 127 5.96 0.62 0.27
C VAL A 127 7.30 -0.02 -0.07
N ASP A 128 7.37 -1.34 -0.06
CA ASP A 128 8.50 -2.08 -0.61
C ASP A 128 8.17 -2.43 -2.08
N ALA A 129 8.57 -1.55 -3.00
CA ALA A 129 8.23 -1.66 -4.40
C ALA A 129 9.10 -2.69 -5.12
N LYS A 130 8.50 -3.64 -5.82
CA LYS A 130 9.26 -4.48 -6.76
C LYS A 130 9.88 -3.61 -7.86
N PRO A 131 11.05 -3.96 -8.43
CA PRO A 131 11.72 -3.12 -9.43
C PRO A 131 10.82 -2.69 -10.59
N GLU A 132 9.97 -3.58 -11.07
CA GLU A 132 9.02 -3.31 -12.16
C GLU A 132 7.90 -2.32 -11.77
N ALA A 133 7.64 -2.13 -10.47
CA ALA A 133 6.63 -1.24 -9.95
C ALA A 133 7.18 0.14 -9.54
N VAL A 134 8.50 0.31 -9.44
CA VAL A 134 9.13 1.59 -9.04
C VAL A 134 8.64 2.76 -9.90
N PRO A 135 8.62 2.69 -11.26
CA PRO A 135 8.17 3.81 -12.09
C PRO A 135 6.70 4.20 -11.88
N PHE A 136 5.88 3.27 -11.38
CA PHE A 136 4.48 3.56 -11.03
C PHE A 136 4.39 4.40 -9.76
N TYR A 137 5.19 4.08 -8.73
CA TYR A 137 5.22 4.83 -7.48
C TYR A 137 5.91 6.20 -7.63
N GLU A 138 6.99 6.30 -8.42
CA GLU A 138 7.68 7.57 -8.70
C GLU A 138 6.75 8.60 -9.35
N LYS A 139 5.89 8.17 -10.29
CA LYS A 139 4.87 9.04 -10.92
C LYS A 139 3.85 9.59 -9.93
N LEU A 140 3.71 8.97 -8.76
CA LEU A 140 2.82 9.38 -7.68
C LEU A 140 3.56 10.19 -6.60
N GLY A 141 4.85 10.47 -6.79
CA GLY A 141 5.67 11.27 -5.89
C GLY A 141 6.36 10.48 -4.77
N PHE A 142 6.33 9.15 -4.81
CA PHE A 142 7.13 8.35 -3.90
C PHE A 142 8.62 8.54 -4.20
N ILE A 143 9.43 8.62 -3.15
CA ILE A 143 10.88 8.75 -3.21
C ILE A 143 11.54 7.55 -2.53
N ASP A 144 12.76 7.23 -2.92
CA ASP A 144 13.52 6.15 -2.30
C ASP A 144 13.84 6.44 -0.82
N LEU A 145 13.76 5.41 0.02
CA LEU A 145 14.32 5.41 1.37
C LEU A 145 15.78 4.96 1.33
N GLU A 146 16.62 5.53 2.19
CA GLU A 146 18.05 5.22 2.25
C GLU A 146 18.34 3.87 2.94
N ALA A 147 17.44 3.40 3.81
CA ALA A 147 17.66 2.17 4.56
C ALA A 147 17.26 0.93 3.77
N ARG A 148 18.24 0.04 3.57
CA ARG A 148 18.06 -1.30 3.01
C ARG A 148 17.88 -2.29 4.17
N ALA A 149 16.68 -2.76 4.42
CA ALA A 149 16.49 -3.89 5.33
C ALA A 149 17.02 -5.18 4.67
N GLY A 150 18.07 -5.77 5.26
CA GLY A 150 18.45 -7.18 5.13
C GLY A 150 18.72 -7.69 3.71
N HIS A 151 19.99 -7.71 3.31
CA HIS A 151 20.41 -8.37 2.07
C HIS A 151 20.16 -9.88 2.16
N LEU A 152 19.29 -10.40 1.29
CA LEU A 152 19.13 -11.84 1.10
C LEU A 152 19.22 -12.18 -0.40
N GLY A 153 20.46 -12.13 -0.87
CA GLY A 153 21.11 -12.54 -2.13
C GLY A 153 20.38 -13.13 -3.36
N ASP A 154 19.12 -13.57 -3.30
CA ASP A 154 18.55 -14.46 -4.33
C ASP A 154 17.30 -13.91 -5.04
N ARG A 155 16.87 -12.68 -4.77
CA ARG A 155 15.75 -12.02 -5.48
C ARG A 155 16.09 -10.56 -5.74
N PRO A 156 15.58 -9.93 -6.81
CA PRO A 156 15.67 -8.48 -6.88
C PRO A 156 14.97 -7.90 -5.65
N GLU A 157 15.75 -7.21 -4.83
CA GLU A 157 15.27 -6.69 -3.55
C GLU A 157 14.18 -5.65 -3.80
N PRO A 158 13.02 -5.76 -3.11
CA PRO A 158 12.05 -4.68 -3.09
C PRO A 158 12.74 -3.38 -2.67
N ARG A 159 12.47 -2.31 -3.43
CA ARG A 159 12.98 -0.97 -3.13
C ARG A 159 12.03 -0.28 -2.15
N PRO A 160 12.48 0.04 -0.93
CA PRO A 160 11.65 0.78 0.01
C PRO A 160 11.48 2.22 -0.50
N MET A 161 10.23 2.64 -0.63
CA MET A 161 9.85 3.97 -1.08
C MET A 161 8.88 4.62 -0.10
N PHE A 162 8.88 5.94 -0.07
CA PHE A 162 8.11 6.75 0.87
C PHE A 162 7.41 7.91 0.17
N LEU A 163 6.16 8.16 0.54
CA LEU A 163 5.40 9.35 0.16
C LEU A 163 5.00 10.09 1.43
N GLU A 164 5.52 11.30 1.59
CA GLU A 164 5.18 12.16 2.72
C GLU A 164 3.71 12.57 2.70
N LEU A 165 3.08 12.61 3.87
CA LEU A 165 1.67 13.01 4.02
C LEU A 165 1.38 14.38 3.40
N GLY A 166 2.30 15.35 3.53
CA GLY A 166 2.16 16.69 2.95
C GLY A 166 2.12 16.73 1.42
N ALA A 167 2.63 15.69 0.74
CA ALA A 167 2.54 15.53 -0.71
C ALA A 167 1.23 14.84 -1.13
N ILE A 168 0.49 14.25 -0.19
CA ILE A 168 -0.79 13.60 -0.44
C ILE A 168 -1.90 14.66 -0.42
N PRO A 169 -2.66 14.86 -1.52
CA PRO A 169 -3.79 15.78 -1.52
C PRO A 169 -4.77 15.46 -0.40
N LYS A 170 -5.21 16.49 0.34
CA LYS A 170 -6.23 16.29 1.38
C LYS A 170 -7.50 15.71 0.76
N PRO A 171 -8.18 14.76 1.42
CA PRO A 171 -9.48 14.30 0.97
C PRO A 171 -10.41 15.51 0.92
N SER A 172 -11.21 15.63 -0.15
CA SER A 172 -12.33 16.56 -0.14
C SER A 172 -13.25 16.21 1.04
N ALA A 173 -13.57 17.18 1.88
CA ALA A 173 -14.52 17.00 2.96
C ALA A 173 -15.86 16.54 2.35
N SER A 174 -16.27 15.33 2.70
CA SER A 174 -17.57 14.74 2.35
C SER A 174 -18.64 15.18 3.32
#